data_AF-A0A7S1PQ92-F1
#
_entry.id   AF-A0A7S1PQ92-F1
#
_cell.length_a   1.000
_cell.length_b   1.000
_cell.length_c   1.000
_cell.angle_alpha   90.00
_cell.angle_beta   90.00
_cell.angle_gamma   90.00
#
_symmetry.space_group_name_H-M   'P 1'
#
loop_
_entity.id
_entity.type
_entity.pdbx_description
1 polymer ?
#
loop_
_entity_poly.entity_id
_entity_poly.type
_entity_poly.pdbx_seq_one_letter_code
_entity_poly.pdbx_strand_id
1 'polypeptide(L)'
;AAVACTRSPQPACADAALVHSSAASTLPAAAEDSLFSGVLYEALAEGTGHTVLLKASWLRKRAETWSRETSSETAFLRRQDLPVEAIMTLQELRRIRDATTSQQFIMESDINKWRLPIVAVSYCWLSPSDPDPQGDHLRSIGAELDRALSAKSKVDVKGAARPDWGKAEMSVFEDVGVFIDYFSMDQKQRTEEEGKRFSQALYAVNTWYNHPCITVLLLMGLPGWYTAVGSNRAYVERGWPVFEKAISVMNKRSSPLWWDAVVRLPPSPERLVDAPLTPEAFSRMISDTSKIAFTNGSDVCVVEKLYRTSLVASLSKTDKLAYTDLGWSDADVATLVESLVPPLCCSVIKMHLDGNAMTDKGIERLCTAARGPGVLPSLTHLFLDKNQISDAGVDDIVACLSEMAEGQPKNMPKLQSLYISENMVGPDGRAKLEALVSSGRLKKCKL
;
A
#
# COMPACT_ATOMS: atom_id res chain seq x y z
N ALA A 1 -4.04 23.55 14.10
CA ALA A 1 -5.11 23.90 13.12
C ALA A 1 -5.19 22.75 12.10
N ALA A 2 -5.83 21.64 12.48
CA ALA A 2 -6.08 20.42 11.70
C ALA A 2 -6.54 20.85 10.33
N VAL A 3 -5.63 20.76 9.35
CA VAL A 3 -5.70 21.38 8.00
C VAL A 3 -6.95 22.23 7.88
N ALA A 4 -6.95 23.36 8.61
CA ALA A 4 -8.17 24.15 8.74
C ALA A 4 -8.26 24.94 7.44
N CYS A 5 -8.88 24.34 6.44
CA CYS A 5 -9.30 25.01 5.23
C CYS A 5 -10.47 25.92 5.61
N THR A 6 -10.17 27.09 6.17
CA THR A 6 -11.16 28.15 6.40
C THR A 6 -10.75 29.41 5.66
N ARG A 7 -11.66 29.82 4.74
CA ARG A 7 -11.78 31.09 3.98
C ARG A 7 -11.03 31.09 2.63
N SER A 8 -11.67 31.17 1.46
CA SER A 8 -12.79 32.04 1.00
C SER A 8 -13.69 31.34 -0.05
N PRO A 9 -14.93 31.81 -0.36
CA PRO A 9 -15.82 31.14 -1.31
C PRO A 9 -15.28 31.29 -2.73
N GLN A 10 -14.73 30.22 -3.30
CA GLN A 10 -14.50 30.12 -4.74
C GLN A 10 -15.64 29.32 -5.38
N PRO A 11 -16.07 29.71 -6.59
CA PRO A 11 -17.35 29.28 -7.14
C PRO A 11 -17.32 27.81 -7.55
N ALA A 12 -18.52 27.27 -7.71
CA ALA A 12 -18.77 25.90 -8.13
C ALA A 12 -17.88 25.47 -9.31
N CYS A 13 -17.32 24.27 -9.16
CA CYS A 13 -16.77 23.38 -10.18
C CYS A 13 -16.66 24.00 -11.59
N ALA A 14 -15.57 24.72 -11.85
CA ALA A 14 -15.15 25.09 -13.19
C ALA A 14 -13.70 24.63 -13.39
N ASP A 15 -13.46 24.01 -14.54
CA ASP A 15 -12.23 23.35 -14.96
C ASP A 15 -10.97 24.17 -14.70
N ALA A 16 -10.20 23.78 -13.68
CA ALA A 16 -8.79 24.13 -13.61
C ALA A 16 -8.03 23.13 -14.48
N ALA A 17 -7.68 23.56 -15.70
CA ALA A 17 -6.82 22.81 -16.60
C ALA A 17 -5.46 22.54 -15.93
N LEU A 18 -5.27 21.31 -15.44
CA LEU A 18 -3.99 20.81 -14.97
C LEU A 18 -3.22 20.27 -16.18
N VAL A 19 -2.19 21.00 -16.58
CA VAL A 19 -1.23 20.55 -17.60
C VAL A 19 -0.47 19.35 -17.06
N HIS A 20 -0.74 18.17 -17.63
CA HIS A 20 -0.14 16.89 -17.26
C HIS A 20 1.33 16.81 -17.70
N SER A 21 2.24 16.53 -16.76
CA SER A 21 3.57 16.00 -17.10
C SER A 21 3.50 14.48 -17.19
N SER A 22 3.60 13.97 -18.42
CA SER A 22 3.84 12.56 -18.72
C SER A 22 5.30 12.21 -18.44
N ALA A 23 5.70 12.07 -17.17
CA ALA A 23 6.96 11.41 -16.83
C ALA A 23 6.70 9.89 -16.76
N ALA A 24 6.48 9.30 -17.93
CA ALA A 24 6.49 7.88 -18.14
C ALA A 24 7.93 7.46 -18.48
N SER A 25 8.65 6.88 -17.53
CA SER A 25 9.78 6.02 -17.86
C SER A 25 9.39 4.58 -17.57
N THR A 26 9.38 3.79 -18.64
CA THR A 26 9.49 2.33 -18.60
C THR A 26 10.80 2.02 -17.88
N LEU A 27 10.80 1.15 -16.87
CA LEU A 27 12.05 0.70 -16.25
C LEU A 27 12.51 -0.59 -16.94
N PRO A 28 13.65 -0.57 -17.65
CA PRO A 28 14.36 -1.78 -18.02
C PRO A 28 14.93 -2.42 -16.76
N ALA A 29 15.18 -3.73 -16.82
CA ALA A 29 15.72 -4.56 -15.75
C ALA A 29 17.17 -4.22 -15.28
N ALA A 30 17.67 -3.03 -15.59
CA ALA A 30 18.98 -2.53 -15.18
C ALA A 30 18.89 -1.01 -14.92
N ALA A 31 18.40 -0.61 -13.75
CA ALA A 31 18.53 0.76 -13.25
C ALA A 31 18.46 0.74 -11.72
N GLU A 32 19.63 0.65 -11.08
CA GLU A 32 19.85 0.71 -9.63
C GLU A 32 19.42 2.06 -9.00
N ASP A 33 18.95 3.02 -9.80
CA ASP A 33 18.49 4.35 -9.39
C ASP A 33 16.96 4.55 -9.39
N SER A 34 16.17 3.53 -9.75
CA SER A 34 14.73 3.73 -10.01
C SER A 34 13.79 3.70 -8.79
N LEU A 35 14.24 3.15 -7.66
CA LEU A 35 13.42 3.04 -6.44
C LEU A 35 13.25 4.37 -5.70
N PHE A 36 14.29 5.19 -5.71
CA PHE A 36 14.15 6.62 -5.49
C PHE A 36 13.68 7.21 -6.82
N SER A 37 12.42 6.96 -7.16
CA SER A 37 11.81 7.66 -8.29
C SER A 37 12.12 9.15 -8.21
N GLY A 38 12.13 9.84 -9.36
CA GLY A 38 12.36 11.29 -9.42
C GLY A 38 11.54 12.04 -8.36
N VAL A 39 10.31 11.62 -8.09
CA VAL A 39 9.42 12.24 -7.09
C VAL A 39 9.95 12.13 -5.65
N LEU A 40 10.46 10.97 -5.21
CA LEU A 40 11.02 10.84 -3.85
C LEU A 40 12.35 11.59 -3.72
N TYR A 41 13.17 11.57 -4.77
CA TYR A 41 14.41 12.33 -4.82
C TYR A 41 14.14 13.84 -4.78
N GLU A 42 13.25 14.34 -5.64
CA GLU A 42 12.81 15.74 -5.71
C GLU A 42 12.23 16.20 -4.37
N ALA A 43 11.46 15.34 -3.71
CA ALA A 43 10.87 15.65 -2.41
C ALA A 43 11.92 15.85 -1.30
N LEU A 44 13.02 15.10 -1.35
CA LEU A 44 14.06 15.04 -0.31
C LEU A 44 15.37 15.73 -0.73
N ALA A 45 15.41 16.35 -1.91
CA ALA A 45 16.62 16.94 -2.45
C ALA A 45 17.15 18.05 -1.52
N GLU A 46 18.46 18.09 -1.33
CA GLU A 46 19.07 19.10 -0.48
C GLU A 46 18.88 20.50 -1.09
N GLY A 47 18.42 21.45 -0.26
CA GLY A 47 18.17 22.85 -0.67
C GLY A 47 16.88 23.07 -1.47
N THR A 48 16.38 22.09 -2.22
CA THR A 48 15.18 22.22 -3.08
C THR A 48 14.00 21.35 -2.64
N GLY A 49 14.23 20.41 -1.72
CA GLY A 49 13.25 19.45 -1.24
C GLY A 49 12.08 20.08 -0.49
N HIS A 50 10.88 19.66 -0.87
CA HIS A 50 9.64 20.14 -0.26
C HIS A 50 9.21 19.35 0.98
N THR A 51 9.90 18.26 1.34
CA THR A 51 9.56 17.39 2.48
C THR A 51 10.80 16.99 3.26
N VAL A 52 10.67 16.70 4.56
CA VAL A 52 11.72 16.10 5.38
C VAL A 52 11.28 14.77 5.98
N LEU A 53 12.24 13.85 6.18
CA LEU A 53 12.03 12.62 6.94
C LEU A 53 12.68 12.75 8.32
N LEU A 54 12.05 12.16 9.32
CA LEU A 54 12.51 12.18 10.70
C LEU A 54 13.34 10.93 10.96
N LYS A 55 14.49 11.03 11.62
CA LYS A 55 15.23 9.85 12.05
C LYS A 55 14.40 9.06 13.07
N ALA A 56 14.18 7.77 12.84
CA ALA A 56 13.46 6.94 13.81
C ALA A 56 14.19 6.91 15.16
N SER A 57 15.52 6.91 15.17
CA SER A 57 16.33 7.05 16.39
C SER A 57 16.01 8.31 17.19
N TRP A 58 15.84 9.47 16.54
CA TRP A 58 15.44 10.71 17.21
C TRP A 58 13.99 10.65 17.71
N LEU A 59 13.08 10.13 16.88
CA LEU A 59 11.66 10.07 17.20
C LEU A 59 11.38 9.16 18.40
N ARG A 60 12.09 8.02 18.49
CA ARG A 60 12.06 7.11 19.65
C ARG A 60 12.50 7.80 20.92
N LYS A 61 13.66 8.47 20.90
CA LYS A 61 14.15 9.25 22.05
C LYS A 61 13.15 10.34 22.46
N ARG A 62 12.54 11.04 21.51
CA ARG A 62 11.51 12.05 21.81
C ARG A 62 10.28 11.39 22.44
N ALA A 63 9.83 10.25 21.94
CA ALA A 63 8.69 9.52 22.49
C ALA A 63 8.92 9.05 23.94
N GLU A 64 10.16 8.69 24.29
CA GLU A 64 10.56 8.32 25.65
C GLU A 64 10.65 9.51 26.61
N THR A 65 11.13 10.66 26.12
CA THR A 65 11.51 11.80 26.97
C THR A 65 10.46 12.92 27.04
N TRP A 66 9.61 13.04 26.03
CA TRP A 66 8.60 14.09 25.98
C TRP A 66 7.46 13.79 26.96
N SER A 67 7.08 14.81 27.74
CA SER A 67 5.87 14.79 28.56
C SER A 67 5.17 16.14 28.52
N ARG A 68 3.83 16.13 28.59
CA ARG A 68 3.03 17.36 28.62
C ARG A 68 3.30 18.21 29.87
N GLU A 69 3.69 17.58 30.98
CA GLU A 69 3.89 18.27 32.27
C GLU A 69 5.20 19.03 32.33
N THR A 70 6.23 18.52 31.65
CA THR A 70 7.60 19.04 31.74
C THR A 70 8.07 19.77 30.48
N SER A 71 7.40 19.57 29.34
CA SER A 71 7.84 20.13 28.06
C SER A 71 7.12 21.44 27.76
N SER A 72 7.88 22.47 27.35
CA SER A 72 7.31 23.70 26.78
C SER A 72 6.88 23.53 25.32
N GLU A 73 7.29 22.45 24.67
CA GLU A 73 6.99 22.12 23.28
C GLU A 73 5.83 21.12 23.16
N THR A 74 5.13 21.14 22.03
CA THR A 74 4.14 20.13 21.64
C THR A 74 4.80 18.78 21.35
N ALA A 75 4.05 17.68 21.47
CA ALA A 75 4.57 16.34 21.17
C ALA A 75 5.06 16.27 19.72
N PHE A 76 4.22 16.75 18.81
CA PHE A 76 4.55 16.92 17.39
C PHE A 76 5.04 18.34 17.14
N LEU A 77 6.28 18.47 16.66
CA LEU A 77 6.85 19.75 16.26
C LEU A 77 6.44 20.10 14.83
N ARG A 78 6.30 21.38 14.52
CA ARG A 78 6.19 21.83 13.13
C ARG A 78 7.52 21.55 12.43
N ARG A 79 7.49 21.32 11.12
CA ARG A 79 8.71 21.23 10.30
C ARG A 79 9.69 22.38 10.57
N GLN A 80 9.17 23.59 10.71
CA GLN A 80 9.97 24.79 10.93
C GLN A 80 10.72 24.81 12.27
N ASP A 81 10.23 24.08 13.26
CA ASP A 81 10.78 24.05 14.62
C ASP A 81 11.66 22.79 14.84
N LEU A 82 11.87 21.98 13.80
CA LEU A 82 12.67 20.76 13.90
C LEU A 82 14.17 21.09 14.05
N PRO A 83 14.86 20.46 15.01
CA PRO A 83 16.30 20.60 15.09
C PRO A 83 16.97 19.77 13.98
N VAL A 84 18.14 20.20 13.52
CA VAL A 84 18.81 19.60 12.34
C VAL A 84 19.11 18.11 12.52
N GLU A 85 19.43 17.68 13.75
CA GLU A 85 19.70 16.28 14.08
C GLU A 85 18.47 15.37 14.00
N ALA A 86 17.26 15.94 13.99
CA ALA A 86 16.03 15.17 13.80
C ALA A 86 15.82 14.74 12.34
N ILE A 87 16.42 15.46 11.39
CA ILE A 87 16.16 15.30 9.96
C ILE A 87 17.11 14.25 9.37
N MET A 88 16.54 13.25 8.72
CA MET A 88 17.30 12.27 7.94
C MET A 88 17.62 12.84 6.56
N THR A 89 18.91 12.87 6.22
CA THR A 89 19.39 13.31 4.90
C THR A 89 19.22 12.21 3.86
N LEU A 90 19.13 12.60 2.58
CA LEU A 90 19.10 11.65 1.47
C LEU A 90 20.37 10.78 1.41
N GLN A 91 21.53 11.33 1.79
CA GLN A 91 22.79 10.58 1.83
C GLN A 91 22.76 9.47 2.89
N GLU A 92 22.27 9.78 4.11
CA GLU A 92 22.10 8.78 5.16
C GLU A 92 21.12 7.68 4.72
N LEU A 93 19.99 8.08 4.14
CA LEU A 93 18.95 7.15 3.68
C LEU A 93 19.48 6.19 2.60
N ARG A 94 20.28 6.69 1.65
CA ARG A 94 20.97 5.87 0.64
C ARG A 94 21.99 4.93 1.29
N ARG A 95 22.81 5.42 2.21
CA ARG A 95 23.78 4.60 2.94
C ARG A 95 23.12 3.43 3.68
N ILE A 96 22.01 3.69 4.38
CA ILE A 96 21.24 2.67 5.11
C ILE A 96 20.71 1.59 4.14
N ARG A 97 20.13 2.01 3.01
CA ARG A 97 19.65 1.10 1.96
C ARG A 97 20.78 0.21 1.43
N ASP A 98 21.91 0.82 1.07
CA ASP A 98 23.02 0.13 0.40
C ASP A 98 23.73 -0.86 1.35
N ALA A 99 23.86 -0.50 2.62
CA ALA A 99 24.38 -1.39 3.66
C ALA A 99 23.52 -2.65 3.83
N THR A 100 22.20 -2.54 3.68
CA THR A 100 21.27 -3.66 3.85
C THR A 100 21.21 -4.55 2.59
N THR A 101 21.37 -3.97 1.40
CA THR A 101 21.32 -4.68 0.11
C THR A 101 22.57 -5.57 -0.13
N SER A 102 23.67 -5.29 0.56
CA SER A 102 24.94 -6.01 0.44
C SER A 102 24.98 -7.37 1.19
N GLN A 103 23.89 -7.76 1.86
CA GLN A 103 23.80 -9.04 2.58
C GLN A 103 23.56 -10.21 1.59
N GLN A 104 24.53 -11.14 1.51
CA GLN A 104 24.69 -12.19 0.48
C GLN A 104 23.55 -13.21 0.28
N PHE A 105 22.46 -13.15 1.05
CA PHE A 105 21.41 -14.17 1.03
C PHE A 105 20.12 -13.78 0.27
N ILE A 106 20.04 -12.57 -0.30
CA ILE A 106 18.85 -12.12 -1.02
C ILE A 106 19.01 -12.40 -2.52
N MET A 107 18.31 -13.42 -3.03
CA MET A 107 18.32 -13.74 -4.47
C MET A 107 17.77 -12.57 -5.30
N GLU A 108 18.34 -12.41 -6.49
CA GLU A 108 18.13 -11.28 -7.40
C GLU A 108 16.69 -11.16 -7.94
N SER A 109 15.91 -12.24 -7.89
CA SER A 109 14.54 -12.30 -8.40
C SER A 109 13.46 -11.91 -7.39
N ASP A 110 13.82 -11.63 -6.13
CA ASP A 110 12.85 -11.37 -5.07
C ASP A 110 12.60 -9.88 -4.88
N ILE A 111 11.33 -9.52 -4.64
CA ILE A 111 11.00 -8.16 -4.19
C ILE A 111 11.68 -7.82 -2.83
N ASN A 112 12.28 -8.81 -2.18
CA ASN A 112 13.04 -8.66 -0.95
C ASN A 112 14.28 -7.77 -1.08
N LYS A 113 14.72 -7.38 -2.29
CA LYS A 113 15.78 -6.36 -2.47
C LYS A 113 15.28 -4.90 -2.36
N TRP A 114 13.96 -4.65 -2.39
CA TRP A 114 13.48 -3.32 -2.81
C TRP A 114 12.77 -2.51 -1.73
N ARG A 115 12.65 -2.99 -0.48
CA ARG A 115 12.04 -2.18 0.58
C ARG A 115 12.92 -0.95 0.83
N LEU A 116 12.30 0.22 0.98
CA LEU A 116 13.02 1.45 1.30
C LEU A 116 13.11 1.60 2.83
N PRO A 117 14.20 2.19 3.36
CA PRO A 117 14.32 2.57 4.77
C PRO A 117 13.45 3.79 5.11
N ILE A 118 12.18 3.74 4.68
CA ILE A 118 11.20 4.82 4.83
C ILE A 118 9.91 4.24 5.41
N VAL A 119 9.39 4.92 6.41
CA VAL A 119 8.09 4.65 7.03
C VAL A 119 7.21 5.89 6.86
N ALA A 120 5.99 5.74 6.39
CA ALA A 120 4.98 6.79 6.38
C ALA A 120 3.91 6.51 7.45
N VAL A 121 3.39 7.55 8.09
CA VAL A 121 2.44 7.41 9.21
C VAL A 121 1.13 8.07 8.82
N SER A 122 0.06 7.28 8.75
CA SER A 122 -1.32 7.78 8.63
C SER A 122 -1.98 7.74 10.00
N TYR A 123 -2.56 8.87 10.41
CA TYR A 123 -3.13 9.04 11.74
C TYR A 123 -4.25 10.10 11.73
N CYS A 124 -4.95 10.23 12.86
CA CYS A 124 -6.00 11.23 13.03
C CYS A 124 -5.51 12.36 13.90
N TRP A 125 -5.85 13.61 13.57
CA TRP A 125 -5.64 14.71 14.51
C TRP A 125 -6.57 14.54 15.72
N LEU A 126 -5.99 14.48 16.91
CA LEU A 126 -6.72 14.34 18.17
C LEU A 126 -7.30 15.67 18.69
N SER A 127 -6.87 16.81 18.11
CA SER A 127 -7.52 18.09 18.35
C SER A 127 -7.43 19.02 17.12
N PRO A 128 -8.29 20.05 17.02
CA PRO A 128 -8.18 21.03 15.95
C PRO A 128 -6.90 21.86 15.99
N SER A 129 -6.25 22.08 17.14
CA SER A 129 -5.04 22.92 17.22
C SER A 129 -3.74 22.11 17.09
N ASP A 130 -3.74 20.91 17.66
CA ASP A 130 -2.58 20.05 17.84
C ASP A 130 -2.92 18.61 17.41
N PRO A 131 -2.15 17.98 16.50
CA PRO A 131 -2.39 16.60 16.09
C PRO A 131 -2.32 15.59 17.24
N ASP A 132 -1.50 15.84 18.27
CA ASP A 132 -1.24 14.89 19.35
C ASP A 132 -1.00 15.60 20.70
N PRO A 133 -2.04 16.22 21.29
CA PRO A 133 -1.90 17.11 22.46
C PRO A 133 -1.45 16.40 23.74
N GLN A 134 -1.53 15.07 23.77
CA GLN A 134 -1.11 14.25 24.92
C GLN A 134 0.08 13.34 24.61
N GLY A 135 0.62 13.37 23.38
CA GLY A 135 1.74 12.52 22.96
C GLY A 135 1.40 11.04 22.78
N ASP A 136 0.12 10.69 22.64
CA ASP A 136 -0.32 9.29 22.52
C ASP A 136 0.10 8.68 21.18
N HIS A 137 0.01 9.46 20.10
CA HIS A 137 0.50 9.03 18.79
C HIS A 137 2.02 8.94 18.78
N LEU A 138 2.73 9.92 19.35
CA LEU A 138 4.18 9.91 19.47
C LEU A 138 4.67 8.65 20.20
N ARG A 139 4.08 8.31 21.34
CA ARG A 139 4.40 7.09 22.09
C ARG A 139 4.11 5.81 21.32
N SER A 140 2.97 5.75 20.63
CA SER A 140 2.59 4.59 19.82
C SER A 140 3.56 4.36 18.65
N ILE A 141 3.98 5.43 17.97
CA ILE A 141 4.97 5.38 16.89
C ILE A 141 6.34 4.97 17.44
N GLY A 142 6.78 5.58 18.55
CA GLY A 142 8.05 5.25 19.20
C GLY A 142 8.13 3.77 19.56
N ALA A 143 7.11 3.24 20.24
CA ALA A 143 7.04 1.84 20.63
C ALA A 143 7.04 0.88 19.43
N GLU A 144 6.37 1.22 18.33
CA GLU A 144 6.42 0.42 17.12
C GLU A 144 7.80 0.45 16.46
N LEU A 145 8.44 1.62 16.39
CA LEU A 145 9.80 1.75 15.84
C LEU A 145 10.82 1.00 16.71
N ASP A 146 10.67 1.05 18.04
CA ASP A 146 11.45 0.22 18.98
C ASP A 146 11.28 -1.27 18.66
N ARG A 147 10.03 -1.74 18.56
CA ARG A 147 9.73 -3.15 18.25
C ARG A 147 10.30 -3.56 16.89
N ALA A 148 10.12 -2.72 15.88
CA ALA A 148 10.52 -2.99 14.50
C ALA A 148 12.03 -2.99 14.31
N LEU A 149 12.77 -2.09 14.98
CA LEU A 149 14.23 -1.98 14.89
C LEU A 149 14.98 -2.86 15.90
N SER A 150 14.37 -3.22 17.03
CA SER A 150 14.97 -4.16 18.01
C SER A 150 14.86 -5.62 17.58
N ALA A 151 13.94 -5.92 16.66
CA ALA A 151 13.65 -7.24 16.16
C ALA A 151 14.82 -7.82 15.36
N LYS A 152 15.78 -8.46 16.04
CA LYS A 152 16.64 -9.51 15.46
C LYS A 152 15.82 -10.78 15.16
N SER A 153 14.66 -10.64 14.52
CA SER A 153 13.71 -11.72 14.34
C SER A 153 14.24 -12.70 13.30
N LYS A 154 14.68 -13.87 13.75
CA LYS A 154 14.80 -15.05 12.90
C LYS A 154 13.39 -15.49 12.54
N VAL A 155 12.99 -15.30 11.29
CA VAL A 155 11.70 -15.79 10.81
C VAL A 155 11.89 -17.25 10.43
N ASP A 156 11.02 -18.13 10.95
CA ASP A 156 11.00 -19.53 10.51
C ASP A 156 10.32 -19.59 9.14
N VAL A 157 11.12 -19.47 8.07
CA VAL A 157 10.62 -19.45 6.69
C VAL A 157 10.11 -20.82 6.24
N LYS A 158 10.28 -21.87 7.05
CA LYS A 158 9.80 -23.22 6.75
C LYS A 158 8.28 -23.31 6.53
N GLY A 159 7.49 -22.38 7.08
CA GLY A 159 6.04 -22.31 6.87
C GLY A 159 5.61 -21.49 5.64
N ALA A 160 6.49 -20.62 5.14
CA ALA A 160 6.23 -19.74 4.00
C ALA A 160 6.68 -20.43 2.69
N ALA A 161 5.86 -21.38 2.25
CA ALA A 161 5.77 -21.87 0.87
C ALA A 161 6.97 -22.60 0.21
N ARG A 162 8.14 -22.80 0.85
CA ARG A 162 9.12 -23.77 0.33
C ARG A 162 9.99 -24.49 1.38
N PRO A 163 10.22 -25.82 1.27
CA PRO A 163 11.06 -26.60 2.21
C PRO A 163 12.55 -26.25 2.20
N ASP A 164 13.05 -25.61 1.14
CA ASP A 164 14.48 -25.27 0.93
C ASP A 164 14.90 -23.95 1.62
N TRP A 165 13.95 -23.17 2.14
CA TRP A 165 14.21 -21.89 2.80
C TRP A 165 14.33 -22.16 4.30
N GLY A 166 15.58 -22.31 4.78
CA GLY A 166 15.89 -22.44 6.21
C GLY A 166 15.46 -21.22 7.03
N LYS A 167 15.83 -21.18 8.32
CA LYS A 167 15.64 -19.99 9.16
C LYS A 167 16.33 -18.79 8.50
N ALA A 168 15.59 -17.76 8.11
CA ALA A 168 16.17 -16.54 7.57
C ALA A 168 16.20 -15.46 8.66
N GLU A 169 17.25 -14.64 8.65
CA GLU A 169 17.27 -13.42 9.44
C GLU A 169 16.45 -12.36 8.70
N MET A 170 15.50 -11.74 9.39
CA MET A 170 14.78 -10.57 8.86
C MET A 170 15.78 -9.44 8.66
N SER A 171 15.84 -8.87 7.45
CA SER A 171 16.66 -7.68 7.21
C SER A 171 16.03 -6.51 7.97
N VAL A 172 16.78 -5.93 8.90
CA VAL A 172 16.40 -4.72 9.62
C VAL A 172 17.35 -3.59 9.23
N PHE A 173 16.77 -2.46 8.86
CA PHE A 173 17.54 -1.23 8.69
C PHE A 173 18.08 -0.78 10.05
N GLU A 174 19.30 -0.25 10.08
CA GLU A 174 19.88 0.29 11.32
C GLU A 174 19.13 1.52 11.85
N ASP A 175 18.49 2.27 10.96
CA ASP A 175 17.58 3.39 11.23
C ASP A 175 16.66 3.57 10.01
N VAL A 176 15.59 4.35 10.12
CA VAL A 176 14.71 4.69 8.99
C VAL A 176 14.24 6.13 9.03
N GLY A 177 13.90 6.65 7.85
CA GLY A 177 13.27 7.96 7.70
C GLY A 177 11.75 7.85 7.87
N VAL A 178 11.20 8.59 8.82
CA VAL A 178 9.78 8.58 9.14
C VAL A 178 9.11 9.83 8.55
N PHE A 179 8.18 9.63 7.62
CA PHE A 179 7.29 10.64 7.09
C PHE A 179 6.04 10.74 7.98
N ILE A 180 5.84 11.90 8.58
CA ILE A 180 4.62 12.27 9.31
C ILE A 180 4.24 13.65 8.80
N ASP A 181 3.11 13.79 8.11
CA ASP A 181 2.71 15.01 7.40
C ASP A 181 2.97 16.33 8.18
N TYR A 182 2.68 16.36 9.48
CA TYR A 182 2.84 17.52 10.35
C TYR A 182 4.31 17.90 10.60
N PHE A 183 5.16 16.89 10.86
CA PHE A 183 6.59 17.07 11.01
C PHE A 183 7.29 17.32 9.66
N SER A 184 6.81 16.65 8.62
CA SER A 184 7.49 16.52 7.34
C SER A 184 7.19 17.66 6.35
N MET A 185 6.12 18.42 6.57
CA MET A 185 5.68 19.51 5.71
C MET A 185 5.57 20.83 6.47
N ASP A 186 5.76 21.96 5.79
CA ASP A 186 5.67 23.29 6.41
C ASP A 186 4.25 23.52 6.98
N GLN A 187 4.15 23.90 8.26
CA GLN A 187 2.86 24.13 8.94
C GLN A 187 2.45 25.61 8.91
N LYS A 188 1.20 25.92 9.25
CA LYS A 188 0.65 27.29 9.21
C LYS A 188 1.53 28.32 9.94
N GLN A 189 1.38 29.59 9.52
CA GLN A 189 2.33 30.70 9.75
C GLN A 189 3.57 30.58 8.84
N ARG A 190 3.32 30.30 7.56
CA ARG A 190 4.34 30.06 6.54
C ARG A 190 4.88 31.37 5.98
N THR A 191 6.17 31.40 5.65
CA THR A 191 6.70 32.38 4.68
C THR A 191 6.15 32.09 3.27
N GLU A 192 6.43 32.97 2.31
CA GLU A 192 6.03 32.74 0.91
C GLU A 192 6.72 31.49 0.33
N GLU A 193 8.01 31.31 0.62
CA GLU A 193 8.81 30.16 0.21
C GLU A 193 8.28 28.87 0.83
N GLU A 194 7.96 28.88 2.12
CA GLU A 194 7.32 27.76 2.81
C GLU A 194 5.94 27.45 2.23
N GLY A 195 5.19 28.47 1.79
CA GLY A 195 3.93 28.30 1.08
C GLY A 195 4.09 27.56 -0.25
N LYS A 196 5.14 27.89 -1.02
CA LYS A 196 5.48 27.20 -2.28
C LYS A 196 5.89 25.75 -2.01
N ARG A 197 6.78 25.51 -1.04
CA ARG A 197 7.18 24.14 -0.63
C ARG A 197 5.99 23.33 -0.15
N PHE A 198 5.13 23.89 0.70
CA PHE A 198 3.94 23.19 1.18
C PHE A 198 3.03 22.76 0.02
N SER A 199 2.84 23.62 -0.97
CA SER A 199 2.00 23.31 -2.15
C SER A 199 2.58 22.17 -2.98
N GLN A 200 3.90 22.16 -3.17
CA GLN A 200 4.61 21.06 -3.84
C GLN A 200 4.52 19.75 -3.04
N ALA A 201 4.74 19.81 -1.72
CA ALA A 201 4.64 18.66 -0.85
C ALA A 201 3.21 18.07 -0.82
N LEU A 202 2.19 18.93 -0.80
CA LEU A 202 0.79 18.51 -0.84
C LEU A 202 0.46 17.79 -2.16
N TYR A 203 1.04 18.23 -3.28
CA TYR A 203 0.88 17.56 -4.57
C TYR A 203 1.51 16.16 -4.56
N ALA A 204 2.67 15.99 -3.91
CA ALA A 204 3.41 14.73 -3.88
C ALA A 204 3.02 13.78 -2.73
N VAL A 205 2.23 14.24 -1.75
CA VAL A 205 2.03 13.56 -0.45
C VAL A 205 1.57 12.11 -0.56
N ASN A 206 0.71 11.83 -1.54
CA ASN A 206 0.16 10.47 -1.73
C ASN A 206 1.21 9.45 -2.11
N THR A 207 2.35 9.89 -2.66
CA THR A 207 3.48 9.01 -3.00
C THR A 207 3.99 8.30 -1.74
N TRP A 208 4.04 8.97 -0.59
CA TRP A 208 4.52 8.37 0.67
C TRP A 208 3.69 7.16 1.09
N TYR A 209 2.37 7.25 0.94
CA TYR A 209 1.43 6.18 1.29
C TYR A 209 1.36 5.09 0.21
N ASN A 210 1.31 5.49 -1.07
CA ASN A 210 1.05 4.61 -2.20
C ASN A 210 2.31 3.95 -2.81
N HIS A 211 3.52 4.36 -2.41
CA HIS A 211 4.74 3.77 -2.97
C HIS A 211 4.87 2.29 -2.56
N PRO A 212 5.08 1.35 -3.49
CA PRO A 212 5.05 -0.09 -3.20
C PRO A 212 6.15 -0.56 -2.24
N CYS A 213 7.21 0.24 -2.11
CA CYS A 213 8.38 -0.07 -1.29
C CYS A 213 8.48 0.71 0.03
N ILE A 214 7.57 1.66 0.28
CA ILE A 214 7.51 2.39 1.57
C ILE A 214 6.59 1.62 2.52
N THR A 215 6.99 1.57 3.79
CA THR A 215 6.19 0.94 4.85
C THR A 215 5.20 1.95 5.41
N VAL A 216 3.96 1.55 5.67
CA VAL A 216 2.94 2.48 6.21
C VAL A 216 2.46 2.01 7.57
N LEU A 217 2.58 2.87 8.58
CA LEU A 217 1.93 2.69 9.88
C LEU A 217 0.55 3.35 9.84
N LEU A 218 -0.50 2.57 10.07
CA LEU A 218 -1.87 3.02 10.20
C LEU A 218 -2.21 3.11 11.70
N LEU A 219 -2.20 4.33 12.26
CA LEU A 219 -2.54 4.59 13.66
C LEU A 219 -4.06 4.62 13.83
N MET A 220 -4.65 3.43 13.81
CA MET A 220 -6.08 3.24 13.91
C MET A 220 -6.59 3.29 15.36
N GLY A 221 -5.73 2.96 16.32
CA GLY A 221 -6.03 3.07 17.74
C GLY A 221 -6.03 4.51 18.20
N LEU A 222 -7.11 4.89 18.89
CA LEU A 222 -7.28 6.22 19.46
C LEU A 222 -7.31 6.11 20.99
N PRO A 223 -6.75 7.12 21.70
CA PRO A 223 -6.66 7.07 23.15
C PRO A 223 -8.05 7.17 23.80
N GLY A 224 -8.19 6.57 24.98
CA GLY A 224 -9.49 6.47 25.67
C GLY A 224 -10.14 7.81 25.99
N TRP A 225 -9.33 8.83 26.33
CA TRP A 225 -9.84 10.19 26.57
C TRP A 225 -10.45 10.82 25.31
N TYR A 226 -9.95 10.44 24.12
CA TYR A 226 -10.44 10.92 22.85
C TYR A 226 -11.74 10.22 22.48
N THR A 227 -11.79 8.90 22.59
CA THR A 227 -12.98 8.10 22.23
C THR A 227 -14.13 8.24 23.23
N ALA A 228 -13.86 8.64 24.47
CA ALA A 228 -14.90 8.93 25.47
C ALA A 228 -15.81 10.11 25.08
N VAL A 229 -15.38 10.98 24.16
CA VAL A 229 -16.18 12.11 23.67
C VAL A 229 -16.98 11.67 22.45
N GLY A 230 -18.30 11.53 22.57
CA GLY A 230 -19.15 10.96 21.51
C GLY A 230 -19.19 11.72 20.18
N SER A 231 -18.74 12.98 20.13
CA SER A 231 -18.59 13.73 18.87
C SER A 231 -17.30 13.42 18.11
N ASN A 232 -16.34 12.77 18.76
CA ASN A 232 -15.08 12.39 18.15
C ASN A 232 -15.26 11.18 17.24
N ARG A 233 -14.47 11.14 16.17
CA ARG A 233 -14.58 10.14 15.11
C ARG A 233 -13.40 9.19 15.13
N ALA A 234 -13.70 7.90 14.95
CA ALA A 234 -12.70 6.86 14.78
C ALA A 234 -11.90 7.05 13.48
N TYR A 235 -10.78 6.34 13.36
CA TYR A 235 -9.94 6.38 12.17
C TYR A 235 -10.72 6.05 10.89
N VAL A 236 -11.51 4.98 10.93
CA VAL A 236 -12.30 4.49 9.79
C VAL A 236 -13.53 5.35 9.45
N GLU A 237 -13.80 6.38 10.25
CA GLU A 237 -14.91 7.32 10.05
C GLU A 237 -14.42 8.67 9.49
N ARG A 238 -13.15 8.77 9.08
CA ARG A 238 -12.52 10.02 8.63
C ARG A 238 -12.05 9.88 7.20
N GLY A 239 -12.46 10.80 6.35
CA GLY A 239 -12.24 10.71 4.90
C GLY A 239 -10.78 10.60 4.48
N TRP A 240 -9.90 11.44 5.02
CA TRP A 240 -8.46 11.41 4.72
C TRP A 240 -7.78 10.10 5.19
N PRO A 241 -7.90 9.68 6.47
CA PRO A 241 -7.42 8.36 6.91
C PRO A 241 -7.95 7.18 6.09
N VAL A 242 -9.24 7.17 5.73
CA VAL A 242 -9.83 6.11 4.91
C VAL A 242 -9.20 6.07 3.51
N PHE A 243 -8.98 7.24 2.91
CA PHE A 243 -8.27 7.36 1.64
C PHE A 243 -6.81 6.89 1.74
N GLU A 244 -6.06 7.36 2.75
CA GLU A 244 -4.67 6.99 2.97
C GLU A 244 -4.51 5.48 3.19
N LYS A 245 -5.40 4.86 3.98
CA LYS A 245 -5.48 3.39 4.11
C LYS A 245 -5.69 2.75 2.75
N ALA A 246 -6.69 3.19 1.97
CA ALA A 246 -7.05 2.56 0.71
C ALA A 246 -5.88 2.55 -0.30
N ILE A 247 -5.15 3.66 -0.44
CA ILE A 247 -3.97 3.72 -1.33
C ILE A 247 -2.75 2.98 -0.76
N SER A 248 -2.67 2.82 0.55
CA SER A 248 -1.56 2.09 1.18
C SER A 248 -1.64 0.58 0.98
N VAL A 249 -2.83 0.02 0.80
CA VAL A 249 -3.02 -1.44 0.77
C VAL A 249 -3.11 -2.04 -0.64
N MET A 250 -3.31 -1.22 -1.68
CA MET A 250 -3.67 -1.72 -3.03
C MET A 250 -2.52 -2.35 -3.85
N ASN A 251 -1.26 -1.96 -3.62
CA ASN A 251 -0.13 -2.41 -4.47
C ASN A 251 1.09 -2.91 -3.68
N LYS A 252 1.03 -2.87 -2.34
CA LYS A 252 2.16 -3.24 -1.50
C LYS A 252 2.27 -4.76 -1.43
N ARG A 253 3.51 -5.25 -1.51
CA ARG A 253 3.79 -6.69 -1.47
C ARG A 253 4.18 -7.09 -0.04
N SER A 254 3.54 -8.12 0.48
CA SER A 254 3.97 -8.76 1.73
C SER A 254 5.30 -9.50 1.51
N SER A 255 6.12 -9.58 2.56
CA SER A 255 7.36 -10.36 2.56
C SER A 255 7.62 -10.89 3.96
N PRO A 256 7.96 -12.18 4.12
CA PRO A 256 8.37 -12.73 5.41
C PRO A 256 9.80 -12.32 5.81
N LEU A 257 10.56 -11.65 4.94
CA LEU A 257 11.95 -11.26 5.20
C LEU A 257 12.11 -9.80 5.64
N TRP A 258 11.02 -9.04 5.67
CA TRP A 258 10.96 -7.64 6.07
C TRP A 258 9.80 -7.44 7.04
N TRP A 259 9.76 -6.32 7.74
CA TRP A 259 8.53 -5.91 8.43
C TRP A 259 7.36 -5.80 7.45
N ASP A 260 6.14 -5.91 7.96
CA ASP A 260 4.94 -5.81 7.15
C ASP A 260 4.89 -4.48 6.39
N ALA A 261 4.46 -4.51 5.12
CA ALA A 261 4.42 -3.31 4.28
C ALA A 261 3.37 -2.29 4.77
N VAL A 262 2.34 -2.77 5.46
CA VAL A 262 1.32 -1.96 6.13
C VAL A 262 1.13 -2.54 7.52
N VAL A 263 1.32 -1.72 8.56
CA VAL A 263 1.23 -2.12 9.95
C VAL A 263 0.07 -1.38 10.60
N ARG A 264 -0.82 -2.11 11.27
CA ARG A 264 -1.91 -1.52 12.07
C ARG A 264 -1.42 -1.28 13.49
N LEU A 265 -1.65 -0.08 14.02
CA LEU A 265 -1.38 0.26 15.41
C LEU A 265 -2.68 0.62 16.15
N PRO A 266 -3.04 -0.09 17.24
CA PRO A 266 -2.39 -1.29 17.77
C PRO A 266 -2.63 -2.51 16.85
N PRO A 267 -1.79 -3.56 16.99
CA PRO A 267 -2.02 -4.84 16.31
C PRO A 267 -3.43 -5.38 16.58
N SER A 268 -4.04 -6.00 15.58
CA SER A 268 -5.35 -6.65 15.68
C SER A 268 -5.41 -7.84 14.73
N PRO A 269 -6.17 -8.89 15.08
CA PRO A 269 -6.45 -10.00 14.17
C PRO A 269 -7.38 -9.59 13.00
N GLU A 270 -8.00 -8.41 13.05
CA GLU A 270 -8.83 -7.90 11.96
C GLU A 270 -8.03 -7.73 10.67
N ARG A 271 -8.65 -8.15 9.56
CA ARG A 271 -8.09 -7.97 8.22
C ARG A 271 -7.86 -6.49 7.92
N LEU A 272 -6.64 -6.17 7.51
CA LEU A 272 -6.22 -4.79 7.20
C LEU A 272 -6.34 -4.46 5.70
N VAL A 273 -6.05 -5.44 4.84
CA VAL A 273 -5.99 -5.28 3.39
C VAL A 273 -7.32 -5.69 2.78
N ASP A 274 -8.05 -4.70 2.29
CA ASP A 274 -9.30 -4.87 1.56
C ASP A 274 -9.04 -4.85 0.05
N ALA A 275 -9.92 -5.49 -0.73
CA ALA A 275 -9.85 -5.46 -2.18
C ALA A 275 -9.97 -4.02 -2.72
N PRO A 276 -9.16 -3.63 -3.72
CA PRO A 276 -9.20 -2.27 -4.26
C PRO A 276 -10.54 -1.98 -4.91
N LEU A 277 -11.19 -0.90 -4.46
CA LEU A 277 -12.46 -0.43 -4.99
C LEU A 277 -12.28 0.29 -6.34
N THR A 278 -13.29 0.19 -7.20
CA THR A 278 -13.41 1.09 -8.34
C THR A 278 -13.53 2.54 -7.87
N PRO A 279 -13.12 3.54 -8.68
CA PRO A 279 -13.28 4.94 -8.32
C PRO A 279 -14.72 5.31 -7.93
N GLU A 280 -15.70 4.73 -8.62
CA GLU A 280 -17.13 4.96 -8.38
C GLU A 280 -17.59 4.31 -7.08
N ALA A 281 -17.14 3.09 -6.77
CA ALA A 281 -17.43 2.44 -5.48
C ALA A 281 -16.80 3.19 -4.31
N PHE A 282 -15.56 3.64 -4.46
CA PHE A 282 -14.88 4.46 -3.46
C PHE A 282 -15.58 5.80 -3.26
N SER A 283 -15.96 6.49 -4.35
CA SER A 283 -16.72 7.75 -4.31
C SER A 283 -18.04 7.59 -3.56
N ARG A 284 -18.80 6.52 -3.83
CA ARG A 284 -20.04 6.20 -3.08
C ARG A 284 -19.79 6.00 -1.59
N MET A 285 -18.72 5.29 -1.24
CA MET A 285 -18.35 5.03 0.16
C MET A 285 -18.02 6.32 0.90
N ILE A 286 -17.17 7.18 0.34
CA ILE A 286 -16.75 8.44 1.01
C ILE A 286 -17.85 9.52 0.98
N SER A 287 -18.80 9.42 0.06
CA SER A 287 -19.95 10.34 -0.02
C SER A 287 -21.03 10.04 1.01
N ASP A 288 -21.00 8.86 1.64
CA ASP A 288 -21.87 8.53 2.77
C ASP A 288 -21.40 9.26 4.03
N THR A 289 -21.78 10.54 4.12
CA THR A 289 -21.39 11.43 5.23
C THR A 289 -21.95 11.02 6.59
N SER A 290 -22.90 10.07 6.63
CA SER A 290 -23.35 9.46 7.88
C SER A 290 -22.30 8.53 8.49
N LYS A 291 -21.43 7.96 7.65
CA LYS A 291 -20.34 7.06 8.03
C LYS A 291 -18.97 7.73 7.99
N ILE A 292 -18.71 8.53 6.95
CA ILE A 292 -17.41 9.14 6.69
C ILE A 292 -17.50 10.65 6.84
N ALA A 293 -16.81 11.18 7.85
CA ALA A 293 -16.72 12.60 8.10
C ALA A 293 -15.57 13.24 7.31
N PHE A 294 -15.88 14.36 6.68
CA PHE A 294 -14.90 15.32 6.18
C PHE A 294 -15.04 16.63 6.94
N THR A 295 -13.90 17.30 7.16
CA THR A 295 -13.87 18.63 7.79
C THR A 295 -14.48 19.70 6.89
N ASN A 296 -14.47 19.48 5.57
CA ASN A 296 -15.05 20.37 4.57
C ASN A 296 -15.70 19.54 3.43
N GLY A 297 -16.88 19.94 2.94
CA GLY A 297 -17.58 19.25 1.86
C GLY A 297 -16.79 19.21 0.53
N SER A 298 -15.89 20.17 0.28
CA SER A 298 -15.01 20.13 -0.90
C SER A 298 -13.99 19.00 -0.87
N ASP A 299 -13.65 18.50 0.33
CA ASP A 299 -12.62 17.47 0.50
C ASP A 299 -13.03 16.15 -0.15
N VAL A 300 -14.33 15.85 -0.22
CA VAL A 300 -14.87 14.65 -0.89
C VAL A 300 -14.42 14.60 -2.35
N CYS A 301 -14.61 15.72 -3.08
CA CYS A 301 -14.25 15.81 -4.50
C CYS A 301 -12.73 15.74 -4.70
N VAL A 302 -11.96 16.34 -3.79
CA VAL A 302 -10.49 16.27 -3.82
C VAL A 302 -10.04 14.83 -3.62
N VAL A 303 -10.52 14.16 -2.57
CA VAL A 303 -10.15 12.80 -2.22
C VAL A 303 -10.58 11.80 -3.30
N GLU A 304 -11.74 11.97 -3.93
CA GLU A 304 -12.15 11.16 -5.07
C GLU A 304 -11.14 11.24 -6.23
N LYS A 305 -10.74 12.46 -6.61
CA LYS A 305 -9.75 12.68 -7.68
C LYS A 305 -8.40 12.06 -7.31
N LEU A 306 -7.94 12.27 -6.08
CA LEU A 306 -6.69 11.69 -5.60
C LEU A 306 -6.72 10.17 -5.59
N TYR A 307 -7.84 9.56 -5.20
CA TYR A 307 -8.01 8.10 -5.24
C TYR A 307 -7.96 7.57 -6.67
N ARG A 308 -8.73 8.17 -7.60
CA ARG A 308 -8.72 7.77 -9.02
C ARG A 308 -7.30 7.82 -9.60
N THR A 309 -6.58 8.92 -9.39
CA THR A 309 -5.21 9.08 -9.87
C THR A 309 -4.26 8.07 -9.22
N SER A 310 -4.39 7.83 -7.92
CA SER A 310 -3.55 6.87 -7.18
C SER A 310 -3.78 5.43 -7.63
N LEU A 311 -5.05 5.05 -7.83
CA LEU A 311 -5.45 3.74 -8.33
C LEU A 311 -4.85 3.47 -9.73
N VAL A 312 -4.99 4.43 -10.65
CA VAL A 312 -4.41 4.31 -11.99
C VAL A 312 -2.88 4.24 -11.92
N ALA A 313 -2.23 5.14 -11.17
CA ALA A 313 -0.78 5.17 -11.03
C ALA A 313 -0.23 3.84 -10.48
N SER A 314 -0.94 3.22 -9.55
CA SER A 314 -0.57 1.95 -8.94
C SER A 314 -0.85 0.76 -9.84
N LEU A 315 -2.10 0.56 -10.22
CA LEU A 315 -2.53 -0.71 -10.84
C LEU A 315 -2.24 -0.78 -12.35
N SER A 316 -2.05 0.34 -13.05
CA SER A 316 -1.71 0.30 -14.49
C SER A 316 -0.29 -0.19 -14.78
N LYS A 317 0.64 0.07 -13.85
CA LYS A 317 2.08 -0.27 -13.99
C LYS A 317 2.50 -1.49 -13.18
N THR A 318 1.64 -1.99 -12.30
CA THR A 318 1.97 -3.12 -11.43
C THR A 318 2.11 -4.41 -12.25
N ASP A 319 3.27 -5.05 -12.13
CA ASP A 319 3.57 -6.37 -12.73
C ASP A 319 3.20 -7.54 -11.80
N LYS A 320 3.00 -7.29 -10.51
CA LYS A 320 2.63 -8.31 -9.54
C LYS A 320 1.60 -7.81 -8.52
N LEU A 321 0.46 -8.49 -8.46
CA LEU A 321 -0.53 -8.36 -7.39
C LEU A 321 -0.29 -9.43 -6.34
N ALA A 322 -0.23 -9.01 -5.07
CA ALA A 322 0.14 -9.87 -3.95
C ALA A 322 -0.93 -9.82 -2.86
N TYR A 323 -1.96 -10.66 -2.98
CA TYR A 323 -3.10 -10.75 -2.06
C TYR A 323 -3.14 -12.11 -1.37
N THR A 324 -1.99 -12.54 -0.84
CA THR A 324 -1.82 -13.83 -0.16
C THR A 324 -2.17 -13.74 1.33
N ASP A 325 -2.79 -14.78 1.90
CA ASP A 325 -3.07 -14.90 3.34
C ASP A 325 -3.87 -13.73 3.93
N LEU A 326 -4.81 -13.17 3.17
CA LEU A 326 -5.61 -12.02 3.60
C LEU A 326 -6.96 -12.42 4.19
N GLY A 327 -7.31 -13.71 4.18
CA GLY A 327 -8.65 -14.17 4.54
C GLY A 327 -9.73 -13.63 3.60
N TRP A 328 -9.38 -13.42 2.32
CA TRP A 328 -10.35 -13.00 1.30
C TRP A 328 -11.33 -14.12 0.97
N SER A 329 -12.58 -13.75 0.78
CA SER A 329 -13.69 -14.62 0.37
C SER A 329 -14.08 -14.33 -1.08
N ASP A 330 -15.09 -15.04 -1.59
CA ASP A 330 -15.67 -14.78 -2.91
C ASP A 330 -16.19 -13.35 -3.08
N ALA A 331 -16.60 -12.68 -1.99
CA ALA A 331 -17.06 -11.29 -2.01
C ALA A 331 -15.90 -10.30 -2.25
N ASP A 332 -14.72 -10.61 -1.72
CA ASP A 332 -13.51 -9.81 -1.93
C ASP A 332 -13.00 -9.98 -3.36
N VAL A 333 -13.08 -11.21 -3.90
CA VAL A 333 -12.79 -11.47 -5.31
C VAL A 333 -13.79 -10.75 -6.21
N ALA A 334 -15.09 -10.75 -5.86
CA ALA A 334 -16.11 -9.97 -6.56
C ALA A 334 -15.75 -8.48 -6.62
N THR A 335 -15.24 -7.93 -5.52
CA THR A 335 -14.78 -6.54 -5.44
C THR A 335 -13.52 -6.31 -6.28
N LEU A 336 -12.53 -7.21 -6.18
CA LEU A 336 -11.29 -7.12 -6.96
C LEU A 336 -11.57 -7.10 -8.47
N VAL A 337 -12.43 -7.99 -8.96
CA VAL A 337 -12.67 -8.14 -10.40
C VAL A 337 -13.32 -6.91 -11.02
N GLU A 338 -14.05 -6.10 -10.26
CA GLU A 338 -14.57 -4.80 -10.73
C GLU A 338 -13.44 -3.82 -11.11
N SER A 339 -12.27 -3.95 -10.47
CA SER A 339 -11.07 -3.15 -10.74
C SER A 339 -10.16 -3.76 -11.81
N LEU A 340 -10.47 -4.96 -12.33
CA LEU A 340 -9.71 -5.63 -13.40
C LEU A 340 -10.16 -5.15 -14.78
N VAL A 341 -10.05 -3.86 -15.06
CA VAL A 341 -10.48 -3.23 -16.33
C VAL A 341 -9.34 -2.42 -16.95
N PRO A 342 -9.15 -2.43 -18.29
CA PRO A 342 -8.11 -1.62 -18.92
C PRO A 342 -8.21 -0.11 -18.60
N PRO A 343 -7.08 0.58 -18.39
CA PRO A 343 -5.70 0.10 -18.41
C PRO A 343 -5.22 -0.52 -17.08
N LEU A 344 -6.07 -0.63 -16.06
CA LEU A 344 -5.73 -1.22 -14.77
C LEU A 344 -5.40 -2.70 -14.94
N CYS A 345 -4.37 -3.14 -14.23
CA CYS A 345 -3.91 -4.53 -14.20
C CYS A 345 -3.46 -5.11 -15.56
N CYS A 346 -3.38 -4.31 -16.64
CA CYS A 346 -2.93 -4.78 -17.95
C CYS A 346 -1.45 -5.23 -17.96
N SER A 347 -0.66 -4.67 -17.05
CA SER A 347 0.77 -4.99 -16.89
C SER A 347 1.03 -6.17 -15.94
N VAL A 348 -0.01 -6.71 -15.28
CA VAL A 348 0.16 -7.77 -14.27
C VAL A 348 0.63 -9.06 -14.94
N ILE A 349 1.79 -9.54 -14.51
CA ILE A 349 2.46 -10.77 -14.93
C ILE A 349 2.20 -11.89 -13.92
N LYS A 350 2.15 -11.55 -12.61
CA LYS A 350 1.94 -12.50 -11.52
C LYS A 350 0.79 -12.05 -10.62
N MET A 351 -0.20 -12.90 -10.39
CA MET A 351 -1.30 -12.63 -9.46
C MET A 351 -1.33 -13.70 -8.38
N HIS A 352 -1.12 -13.29 -7.13
CA HIS A 352 -1.18 -14.16 -5.97
C HIS A 352 -2.49 -13.96 -5.22
N LEU A 353 -3.27 -15.03 -5.10
CA LEU A 353 -4.50 -15.15 -4.32
C LEU A 353 -4.43 -16.36 -3.37
N ASP A 354 -3.23 -16.87 -3.11
CA ASP A 354 -3.01 -18.04 -2.25
C ASP A 354 -3.43 -17.80 -0.80
N GLY A 355 -3.82 -18.84 -0.07
CA GLY A 355 -4.05 -18.76 1.38
C GLY A 355 -5.30 -17.96 1.76
N ASN A 356 -6.31 -17.97 0.90
CA ASN A 356 -7.57 -17.26 1.13
C ASN A 356 -8.73 -18.26 1.32
N ALA A 357 -9.93 -17.73 1.53
CA ALA A 357 -11.17 -18.48 1.66
C ALA A 357 -12.01 -18.42 0.36
N MET A 358 -11.34 -18.40 -0.80
CA MET A 358 -12.00 -18.38 -2.10
C MET A 358 -12.53 -19.77 -2.46
N THR A 359 -13.78 -19.85 -2.93
CA THR A 359 -14.43 -21.07 -3.40
C THR A 359 -14.57 -21.06 -4.93
N ASP A 360 -15.26 -22.06 -5.47
CA ASP A 360 -15.62 -22.13 -6.89
C ASP A 360 -16.31 -20.84 -7.39
N LYS A 361 -17.14 -20.20 -6.55
CA LYS A 361 -17.81 -18.94 -6.92
C LYS A 361 -16.84 -17.77 -7.14
N GLY A 362 -15.74 -17.73 -6.39
CA GLY A 362 -14.70 -16.73 -6.60
C GLY A 362 -13.99 -16.95 -7.94
N ILE A 363 -13.74 -18.21 -8.30
CA ILE A 363 -13.18 -18.59 -9.60
C ILE A 363 -14.13 -18.25 -10.75
N GLU A 364 -15.41 -18.59 -10.63
CA GLU A 364 -16.45 -18.24 -11.60
C GLU A 364 -16.43 -16.72 -11.90
N ARG A 365 -16.34 -15.89 -10.86
CA ARG A 365 -16.26 -14.41 -10.99
C ARG A 365 -14.98 -13.94 -11.67
N LEU A 366 -13.83 -14.50 -11.28
CA LEU A 366 -12.54 -14.18 -11.91
C LEU A 366 -12.54 -14.55 -13.39
N CYS A 367 -13.03 -15.75 -13.72
CA CYS A 367 -13.14 -16.26 -15.09
C CYS A 367 -14.16 -15.46 -15.92
N THR A 368 -15.26 -15.02 -15.30
CA THR A 368 -16.25 -14.15 -15.94
C THR A 368 -15.63 -12.79 -16.30
N ALA A 369 -14.92 -12.17 -15.36
CA ALA A 369 -14.26 -10.90 -15.59
C ALA A 369 -13.13 -11.01 -16.64
N ALA A 370 -12.38 -12.12 -16.63
CA ALA A 370 -11.28 -12.37 -17.57
C ALA A 370 -11.74 -12.51 -19.04
N ARG A 371 -13.05 -12.70 -19.29
CA ARG A 371 -13.64 -12.66 -20.64
C ARG A 371 -13.85 -11.24 -21.17
N GLY A 372 -13.73 -10.24 -20.30
CA GLY A 372 -13.77 -8.85 -20.70
C GLY A 372 -12.60 -8.50 -21.62
N PRO A 373 -12.80 -7.61 -22.61
CA PRO A 373 -11.76 -7.23 -23.55
C PRO A 373 -10.58 -6.56 -22.83
N GLY A 374 -9.38 -7.09 -23.02
CA GLY A 374 -8.13 -6.52 -22.48
C GLY A 374 -7.89 -6.79 -20.98
N VAL A 375 -8.65 -7.68 -20.36
CA VAL A 375 -8.46 -8.05 -18.95
C VAL A 375 -7.29 -9.02 -18.81
N LEU A 376 -6.34 -8.69 -17.92
CA LEU A 376 -5.15 -9.51 -17.60
C LEU A 376 -4.37 -10.05 -18.83
N PRO A 377 -4.06 -9.22 -19.85
CA PRO A 377 -3.44 -9.66 -21.10
C PRO A 377 -1.98 -10.10 -20.93
N SER A 378 -1.33 -9.66 -19.84
CA SER A 378 0.07 -9.96 -19.54
C SER A 378 0.25 -11.06 -18.50
N LEU A 379 -0.84 -11.59 -17.93
CA LEU A 379 -0.76 -12.55 -16.82
C LEU A 379 -0.13 -13.85 -17.30
N THR A 380 0.94 -14.27 -16.63
CA THR A 380 1.67 -15.51 -16.94
C THR A 380 1.61 -16.53 -15.81
N HIS A 381 1.46 -16.06 -14.56
CA HIS A 381 1.39 -16.89 -13.37
C HIS A 381 0.18 -16.50 -12.52
N LEU A 382 -0.70 -17.47 -12.27
CA LEU A 382 -1.83 -17.35 -11.35
C LEU A 382 -1.61 -18.32 -10.19
N PHE A 383 -1.61 -17.79 -8.97
CA PHE A 383 -1.39 -18.57 -7.75
C PHE A 383 -2.66 -18.56 -6.90
N LEU A 384 -3.21 -19.75 -6.67
CA LEU A 384 -4.48 -20.05 -6.00
C LEU A 384 -4.31 -21.15 -4.94
N ASP A 385 -3.08 -21.47 -4.55
CA ASP A 385 -2.78 -22.51 -3.55
C ASP A 385 -3.53 -22.20 -2.24
N LYS A 386 -3.90 -23.23 -1.46
CA LYS A 386 -4.53 -23.07 -0.13
C LYS A 386 -5.82 -22.24 -0.16
N ASN A 387 -6.76 -22.64 -1.00
CA ASN A 387 -8.12 -22.09 -1.06
C ASN A 387 -9.14 -23.23 -0.90
N GLN A 388 -10.41 -22.97 -1.24
CA GLN A 388 -11.52 -23.93 -1.16
C GLN A 388 -12.08 -24.26 -2.56
N ILE A 389 -11.20 -24.40 -3.56
CA ILE A 389 -11.58 -24.68 -4.96
C ILE A 389 -11.76 -26.19 -5.16
N SER A 390 -12.85 -26.60 -5.80
CA SER A 390 -13.18 -27.99 -6.14
C SER A 390 -13.06 -28.25 -7.64
N ASP A 391 -13.47 -29.44 -8.07
CA ASP A 391 -13.54 -29.78 -9.51
C ASP A 391 -14.48 -28.85 -10.29
N ALA A 392 -15.50 -28.28 -9.63
CA ALA A 392 -16.40 -27.30 -10.28
C ALA A 392 -15.67 -25.99 -10.62
N GLY A 393 -14.86 -25.45 -9.72
CA GLY A 393 -14.04 -24.27 -10.04
C GLY A 393 -12.96 -24.57 -11.08
N VAL A 394 -12.45 -25.80 -11.12
CA VAL A 394 -11.56 -26.23 -12.22
C VAL A 394 -12.29 -26.21 -13.57
N ASP A 395 -13.57 -26.61 -13.61
CA ASP A 395 -14.37 -26.54 -14.83
C ASP A 395 -14.51 -25.11 -15.36
N ASP A 396 -14.71 -24.14 -14.47
CA ASP A 396 -14.74 -22.73 -14.82
C ASP A 396 -13.40 -22.24 -15.38
N ILE A 397 -12.28 -22.65 -14.78
CA ILE A 397 -10.92 -22.34 -15.28
C ILE A 397 -10.73 -22.94 -16.67
N VAL A 398 -11.07 -24.21 -16.85
CA VAL A 398 -10.91 -24.92 -18.13
C VAL A 398 -11.77 -24.27 -19.20
N ALA A 399 -13.04 -23.96 -18.90
CA ALA A 399 -13.94 -23.26 -19.81
C ALA A 399 -13.38 -21.89 -20.19
N CYS A 400 -12.96 -21.09 -19.19
CA CYS A 400 -12.37 -19.77 -19.41
C CYS A 400 -11.14 -19.82 -20.33
N LEU A 401 -10.25 -20.81 -20.14
CA LEU A 401 -9.00 -20.92 -20.90
C LEU A 401 -9.16 -21.60 -22.27
N SER A 402 -10.22 -22.40 -22.45
CA SER A 402 -10.50 -23.17 -23.68
C SER A 402 -11.37 -22.40 -24.68
N GLU A 403 -11.99 -21.30 -24.26
CA GLU A 403 -12.77 -20.47 -25.18
C GLU A 403 -11.92 -19.86 -26.28
N MET A 404 -12.19 -20.31 -27.49
CA MET A 404 -11.58 -19.90 -28.74
C MET A 404 -12.70 -19.48 -29.68
N ALA A 405 -13.45 -18.42 -29.35
CA ALA A 405 -14.38 -17.88 -30.32
C ALA A 405 -13.57 -17.33 -31.51
N GLU A 406 -13.86 -17.78 -32.73
CA GLU A 406 -13.19 -17.32 -33.94
C GLU A 406 -13.26 -15.79 -34.02
N GLY A 407 -12.10 -15.13 -34.07
CA GLY A 407 -11.99 -13.67 -34.13
C GLY A 407 -11.99 -12.93 -32.78
N GLN A 408 -12.11 -13.62 -31.63
CA GLN A 408 -11.97 -13.00 -30.30
C GLN A 408 -10.59 -13.27 -29.68
N PRO A 409 -10.02 -12.32 -28.92
CA PRO A 409 -8.79 -12.54 -28.18
C PRO A 409 -8.99 -13.62 -27.11
N LYS A 410 -8.01 -14.52 -26.95
CA LYS A 410 -8.05 -15.56 -25.90
C LYS A 410 -8.10 -14.91 -24.52
N ASN A 411 -8.93 -15.45 -23.63
CA ASN A 411 -8.94 -15.05 -22.22
C ASN A 411 -7.59 -15.41 -21.58
N MET A 412 -6.99 -14.47 -20.84
CA MET A 412 -5.66 -14.61 -20.23
C MET A 412 -4.64 -15.24 -21.19
N PRO A 413 -4.33 -14.56 -22.32
CA PRO A 413 -3.69 -15.17 -23.48
C PRO A 413 -2.25 -15.63 -23.21
N LYS A 414 -1.58 -15.07 -22.18
CA LYS A 414 -0.21 -15.39 -21.80
C LYS A 414 -0.10 -16.29 -20.57
N LEU A 415 -1.21 -16.76 -20.00
CA LEU A 415 -1.19 -17.60 -18.80
C LEU A 415 -0.47 -18.91 -19.10
N GLN A 416 0.60 -19.21 -18.36
CA GLN A 416 1.48 -20.35 -18.58
C GLN A 416 1.62 -21.23 -17.34
N SER A 417 1.52 -20.66 -16.14
CA SER A 417 1.64 -21.39 -14.88
C SER A 417 0.42 -21.16 -14.00
N LEU A 418 -0.19 -22.26 -13.57
CA LEU A 418 -1.27 -22.28 -12.58
C LEU A 418 -0.80 -23.04 -11.33
N TYR A 419 -0.96 -22.44 -10.16
CA TYR A 419 -0.69 -23.05 -8.87
C TYR A 419 -2.03 -23.15 -8.13
N ILE A 420 -2.47 -24.36 -7.79
CA ILE A 420 -3.77 -24.65 -7.17
C ILE A 420 -3.66 -25.78 -6.14
N SER A 421 -2.46 -26.04 -5.61
CA SER A 421 -2.20 -27.01 -4.56
C SER A 421 -2.99 -26.70 -3.29
N GLU A 422 -3.20 -27.71 -2.45
CA GLU A 422 -3.87 -27.53 -1.15
C GLU A 422 -5.30 -26.95 -1.27
N ASN A 423 -6.00 -27.35 -2.33
CA ASN A 423 -7.43 -27.11 -2.57
C ASN A 423 -8.22 -28.44 -2.47
N MET A 424 -9.51 -28.43 -2.80
CA MET A 424 -10.41 -29.60 -2.81
C MET A 424 -10.55 -30.23 -4.21
N VAL A 425 -9.52 -30.15 -5.05
CA VAL A 425 -9.53 -30.68 -6.42
C VAL A 425 -9.39 -32.20 -6.42
N GLY A 426 -10.44 -32.87 -6.87
CA GLY A 426 -10.56 -34.31 -7.05
C GLY A 426 -9.92 -34.83 -8.34
N PRO A 427 -10.01 -36.15 -8.59
CA PRO A 427 -9.36 -36.78 -9.75
C PRO A 427 -9.82 -36.22 -11.11
N ASP A 428 -11.10 -35.87 -11.24
CA ASP A 428 -11.66 -35.36 -12.48
C ASP A 428 -11.13 -33.96 -12.81
N GLY A 429 -11.06 -33.07 -11.82
CA GLY A 429 -10.45 -31.75 -11.97
C GLY A 429 -8.95 -31.85 -12.30
N ARG A 430 -8.22 -32.75 -11.63
CA ARG A 430 -6.80 -33.00 -11.93
C ARG A 430 -6.59 -33.44 -13.38
N ALA A 431 -7.39 -34.39 -13.86
CA ALA A 431 -7.32 -34.86 -15.25
C ALA A 431 -7.56 -33.73 -16.26
N LYS A 432 -8.51 -32.82 -15.97
CA LYS A 432 -8.78 -31.65 -16.83
C LYS A 432 -7.63 -30.64 -16.82
N LEU A 433 -7.00 -30.41 -15.67
CA LEU A 433 -5.83 -29.54 -15.56
C LEU A 433 -4.60 -30.14 -16.26
N GLU A 434 -4.40 -31.46 -16.17
CA GLU A 434 -3.38 -32.17 -16.92
C GLU A 434 -3.61 -32.06 -18.44
N ALA A 435 -4.86 -32.16 -18.91
CA ALA A 435 -5.19 -31.95 -20.32
C ALA A 435 -4.85 -30.53 -20.81
N LEU A 436 -5.01 -29.50 -19.99
CA LEU A 436 -4.55 -28.13 -20.31
C LEU A 436 -3.02 -28.06 -20.45
N VAL A 437 -2.28 -28.85 -19.66
CA VAL A 437 -0.82 -28.94 -19.79
C VAL A 437 -0.43 -29.72 -21.05
N SER A 438 -1.05 -30.87 -21.31
CA SER A 438 -0.78 -31.71 -22.49
C SER A 438 -1.11 -31.00 -23.81
N SER A 439 -2.14 -30.16 -23.84
CA SER A 439 -2.48 -29.33 -25.00
C SER A 439 -1.55 -28.13 -25.21
N GLY A 440 -0.63 -27.87 -24.26
CA GLY A 440 0.24 -26.70 -24.28
C GLY A 440 -0.44 -25.39 -23.91
N ARG A 441 -1.72 -25.41 -23.50
CA ARG A 441 -2.44 -24.22 -23.01
C ARG A 441 -1.82 -23.68 -21.73
N LEU A 442 -1.33 -24.57 -20.87
CA LEU A 442 -0.47 -24.27 -19.74
C LEU A 442 0.88 -24.97 -19.93
N LYS A 443 1.97 -24.33 -19.50
CA LYS A 443 3.29 -24.98 -19.42
C LYS A 443 3.47 -25.76 -18.12
N LYS A 444 2.81 -25.30 -17.05
CA LYS A 444 2.93 -25.86 -15.72
C LYS A 444 1.60 -25.73 -14.98
N CYS A 445 1.16 -26.82 -14.35
CA CYS A 445 0.13 -26.81 -13.33
C CYS A 445 0.69 -27.49 -12.08
N LYS A 446 0.63 -26.82 -10.93
CA LYS A 446 1.01 -27.40 -9.64
C LYS A 446 -0.29 -27.70 -8.87
N LEU A 447 -0.55 -28.98 -8.65
CA LEU A 447 -1.74 -29.56 -8.03
C LEU A 447 -1.54 -29.88 -6.55
#